data_AF-A0A7S2FP07-F1
#
_entry.id   AF-A0A7S2FP07-F1
#
_cell.length_a   1.000
_cell.length_b   1.000
_cell.length_c   1.000
_cell.angle_alpha   90.00
_cell.angle_beta   90.00
_cell.angle_gamma   90.00
#
_symmetry.space_group_name_H-M   'P 1'
#
loop_
_entity.id
_entity.type
_entity.pdbx_description
1 polymer ?
#
loop_
_entity_poly.entity_id
_entity_poly.type
_entity_poly.pdbx_seq_one_letter_code
_entity_poly.pdbx_strand_id
1 'polypeptide(L)'
;GHYYVHNHVKLDLKYHSRPGEYEGYRIVGFEVEPHSMTQATKNDLSEPSGIVAMCEEGAASPLFDLDMHSEIVYTYDVRWTESPMRWASRWDNYLKMSGGQIHWFS
;
A
#
# COMPACT_ATOMS: atom_id res chain seq x y z
N GLY A 1 20.29 10.79 -16.29
CA GLY A 1 19.64 10.63 -14.97
C GLY A 1 18.82 9.36 -15.03
N HIS A 2 18.88 8.52 -14.00
CA HIS A 2 18.05 7.32 -13.92
C HIS A 2 16.68 7.69 -13.36
N TYR A 3 15.61 7.27 -14.04
CA TYR A 3 14.25 7.43 -13.56
C TYR A 3 13.85 6.17 -12.80
N TYR A 4 13.15 6.35 -11.68
CA TYR A 4 12.66 5.25 -10.85
C TYR A 4 11.14 5.32 -10.82
N VAL A 5 10.49 4.16 -10.96
CA VAL A 5 9.05 4.02 -10.77
C VAL A 5 8.77 3.19 -9.52
N HIS A 6 7.89 3.72 -8.67
CA HIS A 6 7.29 2.97 -7.58
C HIS A 6 6.03 2.30 -8.10
N ASN A 7 6.18 1.09 -8.62
CA ASN A 7 5.09 0.30 -9.19
C ASN A 7 4.42 -0.62 -8.15
N HIS A 8 4.89 -0.63 -6.91
CA HIS A 8 4.24 -1.36 -5.82
C HIS A 8 4.09 -0.49 -4.57
N VAL A 9 2.96 -0.61 -3.87
CA VAL A 9 2.72 0.10 -2.61
C VAL A 9 2.26 -0.85 -1.51
N LYS A 10 2.88 -0.78 -0.34
CA LYS A 10 2.40 -1.48 0.85
C LYS A 10 1.53 -0.54 1.65
N LEU A 11 0.28 -0.94 1.83
CA LEU A 11 -0.73 -0.22 2.60
C LEU A 11 -0.87 -0.88 3.96
N ASP A 12 -0.44 -0.22 5.04
CA ASP A 12 -0.74 -0.65 6.41
C ASP A 12 -1.95 0.13 6.93
N LEU A 13 -3.10 -0.54 6.95
CA LEU A 13 -4.37 0.00 7.43
C LEU A 13 -4.51 -0.26 8.93
N LYS A 14 -4.45 0.82 9.70
CA LYS A 14 -4.60 0.79 11.15
C LYS A 14 -6.07 0.87 11.50
N TYR A 15 -6.59 -0.15 12.18
CA TYR A 15 -7.98 -0.21 12.60
C TYR A 15 -8.09 -0.25 14.12
N HIS A 16 -9.23 0.19 14.64
CA HIS A 16 -9.56 0.10 16.06
C HIS A 16 -10.90 -0.64 16.20
N SER A 17 -10.94 -1.59 17.13
CA SER A 17 -12.13 -2.34 17.52
C SER A 17 -12.35 -2.22 19.02
N ARG A 18 -13.60 -2.11 19.46
CA ARG A 18 -13.97 -2.22 20.88
C ARG A 18 -15.27 -2.99 21.04
N PRO A 19 -15.18 -4.32 21.12
CA PRO A 19 -16.32 -5.15 21.46
C PRO A 19 -16.93 -4.67 22.78
N GLY A 20 -18.22 -4.31 22.75
CA GLY A 20 -18.97 -3.80 23.91
C GLY A 20 -19.30 -2.30 23.88
N GLU A 21 -18.55 -1.48 23.14
CA GLU A 21 -18.90 -0.07 22.89
C GLU A 21 -19.62 0.11 21.55
N TYR A 22 -19.17 -0.61 20.52
CA TYR A 22 -19.76 -0.62 19.18
C TYR A 22 -19.40 -1.91 18.44
N GLU A 23 -20.13 -2.18 17.36
CA GLU A 23 -19.87 -3.31 16.47
C GLU A 23 -19.04 -2.85 15.25
N GLY A 24 -18.08 -3.68 14.83
CA GLY A 24 -17.25 -3.47 13.65
C GLY A 24 -15.88 -2.85 13.90
N TYR A 25 -15.18 -2.54 12.80
CA TYR A 25 -13.81 -2.03 12.78
C TYR A 25 -13.79 -0.63 12.18
N ARG A 26 -13.09 0.30 12.83
CA ARG A 26 -12.98 1.69 12.35
C ARG A 26 -11.53 2.00 11.97
N ILE A 27 -11.32 2.59 10.79
CA ILE A 27 -9.98 2.95 10.30
C ILE A 27 -9.45 4.18 11.05
N VAL A 28 -8.36 4.02 11.80
CA VAL A 28 -7.80 5.10 12.62
C VAL A 28 -6.49 5.65 12.08
N GLY A 29 -5.94 5.03 11.03
CA GLY A 29 -4.78 5.54 10.32
C GLY A 29 -4.44 4.66 9.11
N PHE A 30 -3.57 5.16 8.26
CA PHE A 30 -2.96 4.39 7.19
C PHE A 30 -1.51 4.83 7.00
N GLU A 31 -0.64 3.89 6.63
CA GLU A 31 0.74 4.15 6.22
C GLU A 31 0.96 3.56 4.84
N VAL A 32 1.72 4.27 3.99
CA VAL A 32 1.99 3.86 2.62
C VAL A 32 3.49 3.82 2.43
N GLU A 33 4.02 2.64 2.11
CA GLU A 33 5.43 2.45 1.78
C GLU A 33 5.56 2.16 0.28
N PRO A 34 6.17 3.07 -0.50
CA PRO A 34 6.39 2.87 -1.92
C PRO A 34 7.59 1.95 -2.18
N HIS A 35 7.43 1.02 -3.12
CA HIS A 35 8.46 0.08 -3.55
C HIS A 35 8.56 0.04 -5.08
N SER A 36 9.77 -0.23 -5.58
CA SER A 36 10.01 -0.56 -6.98
C SER A 36 10.34 -2.05 -7.04
N MET A 37 9.54 -2.83 -7.77
CA MET A 37 9.69 -4.28 -7.83
C MET A 37 9.51 -4.78 -9.26
N THR A 38 10.46 -5.58 -9.73
CA THR A 38 10.27 -6.40 -10.92
C THR A 38 9.31 -7.53 -10.56
N GLN A 39 8.07 -7.45 -11.04
CA GLN A 39 7.09 -8.48 -10.74
C GLN A 39 7.24 -9.66 -11.68
N ALA A 40 7.23 -10.87 -11.13
CA ALA A 40 6.98 -12.07 -11.90
C ALA A 40 5.49 -12.08 -12.27
N THR A 41 5.15 -11.41 -13.36
CA THR A 41 3.81 -11.47 -13.94
C THR A 41 3.65 -12.83 -14.60
N LYS A 42 2.76 -13.66 -14.04
CA LYS A 42 2.34 -14.89 -14.71
C LYS A 42 1.10 -14.58 -15.51
N ASN A 43 1.11 -14.96 -16.80
CA ASN A 43 -0.10 -14.93 -17.60
C ASN A 43 -1.09 -15.94 -17.01
N ASP A 44 -2.17 -15.42 -16.46
CA ASP A 44 -3.29 -16.22 -15.97
C ASP A 44 -4.56 -15.74 -16.67
N LEU A 45 -5.02 -16.55 -17.63
CA LEU A 45 -6.22 -16.27 -18.42
C LEU A 45 -7.51 -16.35 -17.60
N SER A 46 -7.43 -16.75 -16.33
CA SER A 46 -8.58 -16.74 -15.41
C SER A 46 -8.81 -15.39 -14.73
N GLU A 47 -7.81 -14.51 -14.71
CA GLU A 47 -7.96 -13.16 -14.18
C GLU A 47 -8.41 -12.18 -15.29
N PRO A 48 -9.27 -11.18 -14.97
CA PRO A 48 -9.76 -10.22 -15.96
C PRO A 48 -8.64 -9.39 -16.60
N SER A 49 -7.52 -9.18 -15.89
CA SER A 49 -6.31 -8.53 -16.40
C SER A 49 -5.39 -9.46 -17.20
N GLY A 50 -5.63 -10.78 -17.16
CA GLY A 50 -4.74 -11.78 -17.74
C GLY A 50 -3.40 -11.95 -17.02
N ILE A 51 -3.16 -11.18 -15.95
CA ILE A 51 -1.86 -11.04 -15.29
C ILE A 51 -2.07 -11.09 -13.77
N VAL A 52 -1.39 -12.06 -13.14
CA VAL A 52 -1.28 -12.14 -11.67
C VAL A 52 0.13 -11.74 -11.26
N ALA A 53 0.21 -10.82 -10.31
CA ALA A 53 1.46 -10.49 -9.65
C ALA A 53 1.83 -11.58 -8.64
N MET A 54 2.96 -12.24 -8.85
CA MET A 54 3.50 -13.23 -7.91
C MET A 54 4.52 -12.54 -7.00
N CYS A 55 4.27 -12.57 -5.69
CA CYS A 55 5.29 -12.27 -4.69
C CYS A 55 6.13 -13.54 -4.49
N GLU A 56 7.27 -13.65 -5.15
CA GLU A 56 8.23 -14.71 -4.81
C GLU A 56 8.90 -14.37 -3.47
N GLU A 57 8.42 -15.01 -2.39
CA GLU A 57 9.06 -14.91 -1.09
C GLU A 57 10.51 -15.42 -1.17
N GLY A 58 11.48 -14.51 -1.00
CA GLY A 58 12.89 -14.87 -0.76
C GLY A 58 13.90 -14.46 -1.83
N ALA A 59 13.47 -13.94 -2.98
CA ALA A 59 14.38 -13.28 -3.91
C ALA A 59 14.38 -11.78 -3.63
N ALA A 60 15.55 -11.15 -3.49
CA ALA A 60 15.65 -9.71 -3.57
C ALA A 60 15.15 -9.30 -4.96
N SER A 61 13.88 -8.89 -5.07
CA SER A 61 13.31 -8.50 -6.35
C SER A 61 14.15 -7.34 -6.89
N PRO A 62 14.75 -7.47 -8.08
CA PRO A 62 15.54 -6.40 -8.65
C PRO A 62 14.64 -5.16 -8.85
N LEU A 63 15.24 -3.97 -8.72
CA LEU A 63 14.56 -2.71 -9.01
C LEU A 63 13.97 -2.77 -10.43
N PHE A 64 12.79 -2.18 -10.61
CA PHE A 64 12.15 -2.15 -11.92
C PHE A 64 12.95 -1.24 -12.86
N ASP A 65 13.42 -1.80 -13.98
CA ASP A 65 14.13 -1.06 -15.02
C ASP A 65 13.17 -0.65 -16.14
N LEU A 66 12.97 0.67 -16.28
CA LEU A 66 12.10 1.27 -17.29
C LEU A 66 12.61 1.07 -18.72
N ASP A 67 13.91 0.92 -18.92
CA ASP A 67 14.48 0.74 -20.27
C ASP A 67 14.29 -0.69 -20.77
N MET A 68 14.07 -1.65 -19.86
CA MET A 68 13.93 -3.08 -20.17
C MET A 68 12.46 -3.55 -20.29
N HIS A 69 11.49 -2.73 -19.88
CA HIS A 69 10.08 -3.10 -19.83
C HIS A 69 9.22 -2.11 -20.61
N SER A 70 8.38 -2.62 -21.52
CA SER A 70 7.43 -1.80 -22.30
C SER A 70 6.12 -1.51 -21.57
N GLU A 71 5.84 -2.23 -20.49
CA GLU A 71 4.62 -2.13 -19.70
C GLU A 71 4.96 -2.12 -18.21
N ILE A 72 4.19 -1.35 -17.44
CA ILE A 72 4.35 -1.22 -15.98
C ILE A 72 3.09 -1.77 -15.33
N VAL A 73 3.24 -2.82 -14.53
CA VAL A 73 2.15 -3.36 -13.70
C VAL A 73 2.22 -2.74 -12.31
N TYR A 74 1.10 -2.14 -11.90
CA TYR A 74 0.95 -1.54 -10.57
C TYR A 74 0.27 -2.51 -9.62
N THR A 75 0.84 -2.66 -8.43
CA THR A 75 0.31 -3.55 -7.40
C THR A 75 0.35 -2.96 -6.02
N TYR A 76 -0.36 -3.60 -5.11
CA TYR A 76 -0.38 -3.20 -3.72
C TYR A 76 -0.54 -4.40 -2.80
N ASP A 77 0.08 -4.32 -1.63
CA ASP A 77 -0.19 -5.20 -0.51
C ASP A 77 -1.05 -4.46 0.51
N VAL A 78 -2.01 -5.15 1.13
CA VAL A 78 -2.79 -4.59 2.24
C VAL A 78 -2.52 -5.39 3.50
N ARG A 79 -1.98 -4.71 4.51
CA ARG A 79 -1.83 -5.20 5.87
C ARG A 79 -2.86 -4.52 6.76
N TRP A 80 -3.46 -5.30 7.66
CA TRP A 80 -4.39 -4.79 8.66
C TRP A 80 -3.77 -4.90 10.04
N THR A 81 -3.63 -3.77 10.73
CA THR A 81 -2.99 -3.70 12.04
C THR A 81 -3.94 -3.08 13.06
N GLU A 82 -4.23 -3.80 14.16
CA GLU A 82 -5.02 -3.21 15.24
C GLU A 82 -4.22 -2.12 15.96
N SER A 83 -4.86 -0.99 16.23
CA SER A 83 -4.25 0.18 16.85
C SER A 83 -5.03 0.60 18.10
N PRO A 84 -4.34 0.98 19.19
CA PRO A 84 -4.98 1.51 20.39
C PRO A 84 -5.55 2.93 20.19
N MET A 85 -5.30 3.56 19.04
CA MET A 85 -5.84 4.89 18.74
C MET A 85 -7.37 4.87 18.72
N ARG A 86 -8.00 5.73 19.52
CA ARG A 86 -9.45 5.91 19.46
C ARG A 86 -9.84 6.62 18.17
N TRP A 87 -10.96 6.24 17.59
CA TRP A 87 -11.52 6.88 16.38
C TRP A 87 -11.65 8.41 16.48
N ALA A 88 -11.98 8.94 17.67
CA ALA A 88 -12.09 10.38 17.90
C ALA A 88 -10.77 11.14 17.68
N SER A 89 -9.64 10.51 18.00
CA SER A 89 -8.28 11.08 17.91
C SER A 89 -7.57 10.77 16.60
N ARG A 90 -8.25 10.16 15.61
CA ARG A 90 -7.62 9.76 14.34
C ARG A 90 -6.98 10.93 13.58
N TRP A 91 -7.56 12.12 13.70
CA TRP A 91 -7.07 13.32 13.04
C TRP A 91 -5.88 13.97 13.76
N ASP A 92 -5.67 13.65 15.04
CA ASP A 92 -4.65 14.29 15.85
C ASP A 92 -3.24 14.08 15.27
N ASN A 93 -2.98 12.94 14.63
CA ASN A 93 -1.69 12.66 13.98
C ASN A 93 -1.45 13.56 12.76
N TYR A 94 -2.48 13.77 11.93
CA TYR A 94 -2.38 14.62 10.74
C TYR A 94 -2.30 16.10 11.12
N LEU A 95 -3.00 16.52 12.17
CA LEU A 95 -3.06 17.91 12.63
C LEU A 95 -1.80 18.34 13.41
N LYS A 96 -1.01 17.39 13.93
CA LYS A 96 0.24 17.66 14.67
C LYS A 96 1.48 17.78 13.77
N MET A 97 1.39 17.41 12.48
CA MET A 97 2.49 17.61 11.53
C MET A 97 2.64 19.10 11.24
N SER A 98 3.56 19.76 11.94
CA SER A 98 3.98 21.13 11.66
C SER A 98 4.74 21.18 10.33
N GLY A 99 4.01 21.24 9.22
CA GLY A 99 4.57 21.49 7.89
C GLY A 99 4.33 20.42 6.81
N GLY A 100 3.56 19.36 7.08
CA GLY A 100 3.23 18.35 6.07
C GLY A 100 2.17 18.86 5.10
N GLN A 101 2.51 18.99 3.81
CA GLN A 101 1.52 19.26 2.76
C GLN A 101 0.47 18.13 2.75
N ILE A 102 -0.74 18.44 3.24
CA ILE A 102 -1.88 17.55 3.11
C ILE A 102 -2.29 17.60 1.64
N HIS A 103 -1.93 16.58 0.88
CA HIS A 103 -2.43 16.39 -0.48
C HIS A 103 -3.81 15.77 -0.42
N TRP A 104 -4.83 16.59 -0.70
CA TRP A 104 -6.17 16.10 -0.97
C TRP A 104 -6.16 15.48 -2.37
N PHE A 105 -6.14 14.15 -2.45
CA PHE A 105 -6.50 13.45 -3.68
C PHE A 105 -8.01 13.22 -3.64
N SER A 106 -8.74 13.91 -4.52
CA SER A 106 -10.17 13.70 -4.82
C SER A 106 -10.34 12.78 -6.01
#